data_AF-A0A931WRP9-F1
#
_entry.id   AF-A0A931WRP9-F1
#
_cell.length_a   1.000
_cell.length_b   1.000
_cell.length_c   1.000
_cell.angle_alpha   90.00
_cell.angle_beta   90.00
_cell.angle_gamma   90.00
#
_symmetry.space_group_name_H-M   'P 1'
#
loop_
_entity.id
_entity.type
_entity.pdbx_description
1 polymer ?
#
loop_
_entity_poly.entity_id
_entity_poly.type
_entity_poly.pdbx_seq_one_letter_code
_entity_poly.pdbx_strand_id
1 'polypeptide(L)'
;MIGRGANQTVAIVSTKNGQIVRRLKGTAGRAIAGLAASPDGKTLYFVDSQSIWSIPTSDGEPRRLGPGDGVAPSPDGQYLVVQYNEAEGIRLAKLRVTGGEPEPIMLNLGDLRLWGRLTPNAVGDGRIVAARFPMRSALWRFRPEE
;
A
#
# COMPACT_ATOMS: atom_id res chain seq x y z
N MET A 1 4.72 -5.95 12.37
CA MET A 1 4.08 -5.39 13.58
C MET A 1 4.44 -6.27 14.76
N ILE A 2 4.54 -5.71 15.97
CA ILE A 2 4.84 -6.45 17.21
C ILE A 2 3.84 -6.05 18.31
N GLY A 3 3.62 -6.91 19.30
CA GLY A 3 2.63 -6.69 20.37
C GLY A 3 1.22 -7.12 19.99
N ARG A 4 0.26 -6.89 20.90
CA ARG A 4 -1.18 -7.22 20.73
C ARG A 4 -2.06 -6.10 21.30
N GLY A 5 -3.26 -5.94 20.73
CA GLY A 5 -4.25 -4.96 21.16
C GLY A 5 -3.69 -3.53 21.16
N ALA A 6 -3.95 -2.77 22.22
CA ALA A 6 -3.46 -1.40 22.39
C ALA A 6 -1.92 -1.26 22.37
N ASN A 7 -1.19 -2.35 22.64
CA ASN A 7 0.27 -2.37 22.62
C ASN A 7 0.86 -2.78 21.26
N GLN A 8 0.02 -3.00 20.24
CA GLN A 8 0.49 -3.33 18.90
C GLN A 8 1.14 -2.09 18.26
N THR A 9 2.35 -2.24 17.73
CA THR A 9 3.12 -1.15 17.11
C THR A 9 3.96 -1.66 15.94
N VAL A 10 4.38 -0.76 15.06
CA VAL A 10 5.38 -1.04 14.04
C VAL A 10 6.77 -1.05 14.67
N ALA A 11 7.56 -2.06 14.32
CA ALA A 11 8.97 -2.16 14.70
C ALA A 11 9.85 -2.09 13.46
N ILE A 12 10.99 -1.43 13.60
CA ILE A 12 12.08 -1.42 12.63
C ILE A 12 13.14 -2.38 13.13
N VAL A 13 13.54 -3.30 12.26
CA VAL A 13 14.50 -4.36 12.58
C VAL A 13 15.73 -4.19 11.69
N SER A 14 16.92 -4.27 12.30
CA SER A 14 18.18 -4.31 11.59
C SER A 14 18.31 -5.64 10.86
N THR A 15 18.54 -5.59 9.55
CA THR A 15 18.82 -6.79 8.75
C THR A 15 20.19 -7.38 9.04
N LYS A 16 21.12 -6.59 9.59
CA LYS A 16 22.49 -7.01 9.89
C LYS A 16 22.54 -8.04 11.03
N ASN A 17 21.69 -7.90 12.03
CA ASN A 17 21.74 -8.70 13.26
C ASN A 17 20.36 -9.11 13.81
N GLY A 18 19.27 -8.82 13.10
CA GLY A 18 17.91 -9.22 13.47
C GLY A 18 17.33 -8.47 14.69
N GLN A 19 18.01 -7.43 15.18
CA GLN A 19 17.58 -6.72 16.39
C GLN A 19 16.55 -5.64 16.07
N ILE A 20 15.57 -5.46 16.95
CA ILE A 20 14.66 -4.31 16.92
C ILE A 20 15.49 -3.07 17.26
N VAL A 21 15.68 -2.21 16.26
CA VAL A 21 16.38 -0.92 16.44
C VAL A 21 15.40 0.19 16.83
N ARG A 22 14.11 0.03 16.55
CA ARG A 22 13.07 0.98 16.96
C ARG A 22 11.68 0.38 17.04
N ARG A 23 10.86 0.93 17.93
CA ARG A 23 9.41 0.76 17.97
C ARG A 23 8.77 2.12 17.74
N LEU A 24 7.86 2.23 16.79
CA LEU A 24 7.21 3.49 16.41
C LEU A 24 5.97 3.70 17.28
N LYS A 25 6.12 4.35 18.43
CA LYS A 25 5.05 4.54 19.40
C LYS A 25 3.87 5.34 18.82
N GLY A 26 4.10 6.22 17.86
CA GLY A 26 3.01 6.93 17.15
C GLY A 26 2.04 6.00 16.40
N THR A 27 2.43 4.75 16.19
CA THR A 27 1.58 3.71 15.57
C THR A 27 0.85 2.81 16.58
N ALA A 28 1.00 3.06 17.88
CA ALA A 28 0.43 2.20 18.92
C ALA A 28 -1.09 2.09 18.81
N GLY A 29 -1.61 0.86 18.86
CA GLY A 29 -3.04 0.56 18.83
C GLY A 29 -3.74 0.78 17.49
N ARG A 30 -3.01 1.20 16.44
CA ARG A 30 -3.58 1.40 15.11
C ARG A 30 -3.76 0.08 14.36
N ALA A 31 -4.90 -0.07 13.70
CA ALA A 31 -5.22 -1.22 12.86
C ALA A 31 -4.56 -1.07 11.48
N ILE A 32 -3.24 -1.22 11.44
CA ILE A 32 -2.48 -0.99 10.22
C ILE A 32 -2.74 -2.10 9.22
N ALA A 33 -3.43 -1.77 8.14
CA ALA A 33 -3.76 -2.71 7.08
C ALA A 33 -2.58 -2.91 6.14
N GLY A 34 -1.74 -1.90 5.88
CA GLY A 34 -0.64 -1.94 4.92
C GLY A 34 0.48 -0.94 5.25
N LEU A 35 1.69 -1.20 4.78
CA LEU A 35 2.92 -0.48 5.14
C LEU A 35 3.87 -0.39 3.95
N ALA A 36 4.51 0.76 3.76
CA ALA A 36 5.58 0.95 2.79
C ALA A 36 6.63 1.95 3.33
N ALA A 37 7.91 1.72 3.07
CA ALA A 37 8.98 2.65 3.47
C ALA A 37 9.31 3.58 2.29
N SER A 38 9.63 4.84 2.57
CA SER A 38 10.22 5.73 1.56
C SER A 38 11.54 5.15 1.04
N PRO A 39 11.93 5.47 -0.21
CA PRO A 39 13.19 4.97 -0.79
C PRO A 39 14.43 5.30 0.04
N ASP A 40 14.43 6.47 0.70
CA ASP A 40 15.51 6.91 1.60
C ASP A 40 15.45 6.30 3.01
N GLY A 41 14.42 5.51 3.32
CA GLY A 41 14.20 4.85 4.61
C GLY A 41 13.87 5.79 5.77
N LYS A 42 13.63 7.08 5.52
CA LYS A 42 13.37 8.09 6.58
C LYS A 42 11.90 8.23 6.95
N THR A 43 11.00 7.75 6.09
CA THR A 43 9.56 7.86 6.28
C THR A 43 8.91 6.48 6.14
N LEU A 44 7.98 6.17 7.02
CA LEU A 44 7.07 5.05 6.87
C LEU A 44 5.69 5.58 6.45
N TYR A 45 5.17 5.05 5.36
CA TYR A 45 3.78 5.22 4.95
C TYR A 45 2.96 4.02 5.41
N PHE A 46 1.74 4.26 5.86
CA PHE A 46 0.86 3.19 6.31
C PHE A 46 -0.61 3.49 6.05
N VAL A 47 -1.40 2.42 6.00
CA VAL A 47 -2.86 2.48 5.83
C VAL A 47 -3.51 2.17 7.16
N ASP A 48 -4.36 3.08 7.64
CA ASP A 48 -5.19 2.93 8.83
C ASP A 48 -6.56 3.54 8.55
N SER A 49 -7.61 2.74 8.71
CA SER A 49 -9.01 3.16 8.53
C SER A 49 -9.27 3.89 7.20
N GLN A 50 -8.88 3.25 6.09
CA GLN A 50 -9.02 3.79 4.71
C GLN A 50 -8.34 5.15 4.49
N SER A 51 -7.31 5.44 5.28
CA SER A 51 -6.50 6.65 5.13
C SER A 51 -5.02 6.30 5.05
N ILE A 52 -4.31 7.06 4.22
CA ILE A 52 -2.86 7.03 4.09
C ILE A 52 -2.26 7.99 5.11
N TRP A 53 -1.31 7.49 5.86
CA TRP A 53 -0.56 8.23 6.87
C TRP A 53 0.94 8.14 6.61
N SER A 54 1.68 9.15 7.04
CA SER A 54 3.14 9.15 7.09
C SER A 54 3.63 9.35 8.52
N ILE A 55 4.70 8.68 8.90
CA ILE A 55 5.41 8.89 10.16
C ILE A 55 6.92 8.80 9.92
N PRO A 56 7.76 9.64 10.54
CA PRO A 56 9.21 9.47 10.47
C PRO A 56 9.64 8.12 11.03
N THR A 57 10.65 7.48 10.41
CA THR A 57 11.24 6.24 10.94
C THR A 57 12.05 6.46 12.20
N SER A 58 12.25 7.72 12.61
CA SER A 58 12.73 8.09 13.94
C SER A 58 11.66 8.00 15.04
N ASP A 59 10.42 7.66 14.70
CA ASP A 59 9.20 7.84 15.50
C ASP A 59 8.69 9.30 15.50
N GLY A 60 7.53 9.53 16.11
CA GLY A 60 6.88 10.85 16.22
C GLY A 60 5.38 10.76 15.98
N GLU A 61 4.77 11.91 15.67
CA GLU A 61 3.33 11.98 15.39
C GLU A 61 3.03 11.61 13.92
N PRO A 62 2.12 10.66 13.67
CA PRO A 62 1.65 10.38 12.33
C PRO A 62 0.87 11.56 11.73
N ARG A 63 1.19 11.89 10.48
CA ARG A 63 0.48 12.88 9.67
C ARG A 63 -0.42 12.18 8.65
N ARG A 64 -1.70 12.55 8.58
CA ARG A 64 -2.62 12.07 7.55
C ARG A 64 -2.30 12.74 6.22
N LEU A 65 -2.18 11.96 5.15
CA LEU A 65 -1.94 12.46 3.78
C LEU A 65 -3.21 12.51 2.94
N GLY A 66 -4.16 11.60 3.19
CA GLY A 66 -5.42 11.55 2.45
C GLY A 66 -6.13 10.19 2.58
N PRO A 67 -7.26 10.00 1.88
CA PRO A 67 -7.92 8.70 1.79
C PRO A 67 -7.12 7.69 0.95
N GLY A 68 -7.25 6.40 1.23
CA GLY A 68 -6.67 5.30 0.43
C GLY A 68 -6.61 3.96 1.17
N ASP A 69 -6.56 2.88 0.40
CA ASP A 69 -6.60 1.48 0.86
C ASP A 69 -5.26 0.74 0.69
N GLY A 70 -4.37 1.29 -0.12
CA GLY A 70 -3.03 0.79 -0.37
C GLY A 70 -2.09 1.91 -0.78
N VAL A 71 -0.79 1.71 -0.54
CA VAL A 71 0.23 2.72 -0.81
C VAL A 71 1.51 2.07 -1.31
N ALA A 72 2.11 2.67 -2.33
CA ALA A 72 3.44 2.34 -2.81
C ALA A 72 4.19 3.64 -3.17
N PRO A 73 5.33 3.94 -2.53
CA PRO A 73 6.12 5.13 -2.84
C PRO A 73 6.83 5.01 -4.19
N SER A 74 6.99 6.14 -4.87
CA SER A 74 7.81 6.24 -6.06
C SER A 74 9.31 6.10 -5.73
N PRO A 75 10.13 5.54 -6.63
CA PRO A 75 11.58 5.44 -6.41
C PRO A 75 12.29 6.78 -6.21
N ASP A 76 11.77 7.85 -6.83
CA ASP A 76 12.28 9.21 -6.69
C ASP A 76 11.88 9.88 -5.37
N GLY A 77 11.01 9.25 -4.57
CA GLY A 77 10.52 9.76 -3.30
C GLY A 77 9.59 10.98 -3.39
N GLN A 78 9.14 11.37 -4.58
CA GLN A 78 8.33 12.57 -4.78
C GLN A 78 6.82 12.33 -4.64
N TYR A 79 6.35 11.11 -4.92
CA TYR A 79 4.93 10.78 -4.87
C TYR A 79 4.67 9.36 -4.34
N LEU A 80 3.40 9.11 -4.06
CA LEU A 80 2.83 7.83 -3.68
C LEU A 80 1.85 7.42 -4.76
N VAL A 81 1.86 6.15 -5.15
CA VAL A 81 0.70 5.54 -5.79
C VAL A 81 -0.23 5.07 -4.68
N VAL A 82 -1.46 5.58 -4.70
CA VAL A 82 -2.51 5.25 -3.75
C VAL A 82 -3.53 4.38 -4.46
N GLN A 83 -3.89 3.26 -3.82
CA GLN A 83 -4.96 2.38 -4.25
C GLN A 83 -6.27 2.79 -3.57
N TYR A 84 -7.34 2.85 -4.34
CA TYR A 84 -8.73 2.97 -3.89
C TYR A 84 -9.49 1.71 -4.31
N ASN A 85 -10.10 1.05 -3.34
CA ASN A 85 -10.97 -0.10 -3.58
C ASN A 85 -12.39 0.41 -3.87
N GLU A 86 -12.86 0.18 -5.09
CA GLU A 86 -14.20 0.58 -5.53
C GLU A 86 -15.00 -0.66 -5.97
N ALA A 87 -16.31 -0.52 -6.13
CA ALA A 87 -17.17 -1.64 -6.53
C ALA A 87 -16.77 -2.27 -7.88
N GLU A 88 -16.30 -1.42 -8.80
CA GLU A 88 -15.87 -1.78 -10.15
C GLU A 88 -14.40 -2.21 -10.24
N GLY A 89 -13.73 -2.37 -9.10
CA GLY A 89 -12.33 -2.77 -8.99
C GLY A 89 -11.44 -1.67 -8.40
N ILE A 90 -10.14 -1.76 -8.68
CA ILE A 90 -9.16 -0.83 -8.11
C ILE A 90 -8.94 0.38 -9.01
N ARG A 91 -9.05 1.57 -8.42
CA ARG A 91 -8.55 2.81 -9.00
C ARG A 91 -7.21 3.18 -8.36
N LEU A 92 -6.30 3.71 -9.17
CA LEU A 92 -5.00 4.22 -8.70
C LEU A 92 -4.94 5.74 -8.88
N ALA A 93 -4.26 6.42 -7.96
CA ALA A 93 -3.95 7.84 -8.07
C ALA A 93 -2.51 8.12 -7.64
N LYS A 94 -1.92 9.20 -8.15
CA LYS A 94 -0.67 9.78 -7.65
C LYS A 94 -1.01 10.80 -6.57
N LEU A 95 -0.35 10.70 -5.43
CA LEU A 95 -0.43 11.65 -4.34
C LEU A 95 0.97 12.16 -4.02
N ARG A 96 1.18 13.48 -3.98
CA ARG A 96 2.48 14.03 -3.55
C ARG A 96 2.77 13.63 -2.11
N VAL A 97 4.04 13.34 -1.79
CA VAL A 97 4.43 12.97 -0.41
C VAL A 97 4.18 14.08 0.61
N THR A 98 4.09 15.34 0.17
CA THR A 98 3.69 16.49 0.97
C THR A 98 2.20 16.51 1.34
N GLY A 99 1.40 15.63 0.72
CA GLY A 99 -0.05 15.71 0.66
C GLY A 99 -0.52 16.58 -0.50
N GLY A 100 -1.84 16.74 -0.61
CA GLY A 100 -2.51 17.46 -1.69
C GLY A 100 -3.67 16.65 -2.26
N GLU A 101 -4.21 17.12 -3.38
CA GLU A 101 -5.25 16.40 -4.11
C GLU A 101 -4.63 15.22 -4.90
N PRO A 102 -5.16 14.00 -4.77
CA PRO A 102 -4.70 12.86 -5.56
C PRO A 102 -5.03 13.03 -7.05
N GLU A 103 -4.04 12.89 -7.91
CA GLU A 103 -4.20 12.91 -9.37
C GLU A 103 -4.51 11.49 -9.89
N PRO A 104 -5.67 11.23 -10.52
CA PRO A 104 -6.01 9.90 -11.02
C PRO A 104 -4.99 9.36 -12.03
N ILE A 105 -4.61 8.09 -11.90
CA ILE A 105 -3.82 7.38 -12.92
C ILE A 105 -4.80 6.71 -13.87
N MET A 106 -4.91 7.24 -15.08
CA MET A 106 -5.76 6.66 -16.11
C MET A 106 -5.19 5.33 -16.60
N LEU A 107 -5.90 4.25 -16.33
CA LEU A 107 -5.54 2.90 -16.74
C LEU A 107 -6.29 2.55 -18.04
N ASN A 108 -5.55 2.35 -19.13
CA ASN A 108 -6.11 1.93 -20.42
C ASN A 108 -6.19 0.40 -20.50
N LEU A 109 -7.15 -0.19 -19.78
CA LEU A 109 -7.26 -1.64 -19.61
C LEU A 109 -8.39 -2.29 -20.44
N GLY A 110 -9.16 -1.51 -21.20
CA GLY A 110 -10.38 -2.00 -21.84
C GLY A 110 -11.37 -2.51 -20.79
N ASP A 111 -11.92 -3.71 -21.00
CA ASP A 111 -12.85 -4.36 -20.05
C ASP A 111 -12.15 -4.99 -18.84
N LEU A 112 -10.81 -4.90 -18.77
CA LEU A 112 -10.03 -5.50 -17.69
C LEU A 112 -10.03 -4.60 -16.46
N ARG A 113 -10.04 -5.23 -15.30
CA ARG A 113 -10.02 -4.58 -13.99
C ARG A 113 -8.80 -5.01 -13.19
N LEU A 114 -8.26 -4.08 -12.42
CA LEU A 114 -7.26 -4.40 -11.40
C LEU A 114 -7.95 -4.97 -10.16
N TRP A 115 -7.35 -6.03 -9.64
CA TRP A 115 -7.78 -6.71 -8.42
C TRP A 115 -6.55 -7.06 -7.59
N GLY A 116 -6.74 -7.18 -6.28
CA GLY A 116 -5.67 -7.53 -5.36
C GLY A 116 -4.98 -6.33 -4.73
N ARG A 117 -3.90 -6.58 -3.99
CA ARG A 117 -3.28 -5.57 -3.16
C ARG A 117 -2.09 -4.94 -3.86
N LEU A 118 -2.03 -3.61 -3.90
CA LEU A 118 -0.84 -2.86 -4.27
C LEU A 118 0.27 -3.19 -3.29
N THR A 119 1.34 -3.80 -3.80
CA THR A 119 2.50 -4.15 -2.99
C THR A 119 3.38 -2.93 -2.77
N PRO A 120 4.10 -2.82 -1.63
CA PRO A 120 4.89 -1.63 -1.30
C PRO A 120 5.95 -1.24 -2.35
N ASN A 121 6.49 -2.22 -3.08
CA ASN A 121 7.52 -2.01 -4.11
C ASN A 121 6.95 -2.08 -5.54
N ALA A 122 5.64 -1.84 -5.71
CA ALA A 122 4.98 -1.99 -7.01
C ALA A 122 5.40 -0.92 -8.04
N VAL A 123 5.99 0.20 -7.61
CA VAL A 123 6.30 1.36 -8.46
C VAL A 123 7.79 1.36 -8.79
N GLY A 124 8.13 1.41 -10.07
CA GLY A 124 9.52 1.44 -10.56
C GLY A 124 9.60 2.01 -11.96
N ASP A 125 10.53 2.93 -12.24
CA ASP A 125 10.84 3.48 -13.58
C ASP A 125 9.62 3.83 -14.43
N GLY A 126 8.66 4.56 -13.84
CA GLY A 126 7.42 4.98 -14.53
C GLY A 126 6.40 3.87 -14.77
N ARG A 127 6.62 2.67 -14.22
CA ARG A 127 5.75 1.49 -14.33
C ARG A 127 5.17 1.11 -12.97
N ILE A 128 4.03 0.42 -13.01
CA ILE A 128 3.37 -0.17 -11.84
C ILE A 128 3.21 -1.67 -12.10
N VAL A 129 3.74 -2.50 -11.21
CA VAL A 129 3.49 -3.95 -11.20
C VAL A 129 2.20 -4.21 -10.43
N ALA A 130 1.21 -4.78 -11.12
CA ALA A 130 -0.07 -5.15 -10.52
C ALA A 130 -0.46 -6.57 -10.95
N ALA A 131 -1.04 -7.35 -10.03
CA ALA A 131 -1.57 -8.67 -10.34
C ALA A 131 -2.94 -8.54 -11.03
N ARG A 132 -3.17 -9.36 -12.06
CA ARG A 132 -4.41 -9.38 -12.84
C ARG A 132 -5.19 -10.64 -12.51
N PHE A 133 -6.50 -10.51 -12.31
CA PHE A 133 -7.41 -11.64 -12.21
C PHE A 133 -8.44 -11.57 -13.33
N PRO A 134 -8.42 -12.50 -14.31
CA PRO A 134 -9.47 -12.56 -15.31
C PRO A 134 -10.77 -13.06 -14.65
N MET A 135 -11.80 -12.21 -14.60
CA MET A 135 -13.17 -12.67 -14.35
C MET A 135 -13.74 -13.24 -15.65
N ARG A 136 -13.28 -14.42 -16.07
CA ARG A 136 -14.08 -15.30 -16.93
C ARG A 136 -14.38 -16.55 -16.13
N SER A 137 -15.62 -16.66 -15.67
CA SER A 137 -16.20 -17.93 -15.25
C SER A 137 -16.24 -18.86 -16.47
N ALA A 138 -15.20 -19.66 -16.67
CA ALA A 138 -15.28 -20.82 -17.54
C ALA A 138 -15.97 -21.93 -16.77
N LEU A 139 -17.30 -22.03 -16.92
CA LEU A 139 -18.06 -23.19 -16.47
C LEU A 139 -17.66 -24.37 -17.38
N TRP A 140 -16.70 -25.18 -16.94
CA TRP A 140 -16.36 -26.42 -17.65
C TRP A 140 -17.53 -27.40 -17.51
N ARG A 141 -18.29 -27.62 -18.59
CA ARG A 141 -19.15 -28.81 -18.73
C ARG A 141 -18.30 -29.90 -19.38
N PHE A 142 -17.88 -30.87 -18.58
CA PHE A 142 -17.36 -32.12 -19.11
C PHE A 142 -18.55 -32.87 -19.77
N ARG A 143 -18.47 -33.11 -21.08
CA ARG A 143 -19.27 -34.14 -21.74
C ARG A 143 -18.34 -35.32 -21.98
N PRO A 144 -18.50 -36.45 -21.29
CA PRO A 144 -17.81 -37.66 -21.69
C PRO A 144 -18.40 -38.13 -23.03
N GLU A 145 -17.54 -38.40 -24.01
CA GLU A 145 -17.91 -39.14 -25.22
C GLU A 145 -17.89 -40.64 -24.88
N GLU A 146 -18.89 -41.38 -25.39
CA GLU A 146 -19.06 -42.84 -25.25
C GLU A 146 -18.02 -43.63 -26.06
#